data_AF-A0A9R1CB96-F1
#
_entry.id   AF-A0A9R1CB96-F1
#
_cell.length_a   1.000
_cell.length_b   1.000
_cell.length_c   1.000
_cell.angle_alpha   90.00
_cell.angle_beta   90.00
_cell.angle_gamma   90.00
#
_symmetry.space_group_name_H-M   'P 1'
#
loop_
_entity.id
_entity.type
_entity.pdbx_description
1 polymer ?
#
loop_
_entity_poly.entity_id
_entity_poly.type
_entity_poly.pdbx_seq_one_letter_code
_entity_poly.pdbx_strand_id
1 'polypeptide(L)'
;MFPVIQLFDTDKPNEVVTLEFQDKQKTPKINIGADIWDRNITYFYKMVASKKYIYALYHGEKYQYAMRKSQTGHFFSYIVKMDWNGNVVNTFKVNKYLQCIGVDNEDRFLIAFDGNNFLYFTHP
;
A
#
# COMPACT_ATOMS: atom_id res chain seq x y z
N MET A 1 -11.20 -11.47 0.92
CA MET A 1 -10.28 -11.06 -0.15
C MET A 1 -9.17 -10.28 0.52
N PHE A 2 -7.92 -10.67 0.26
CA PHE A 2 -6.72 -10.12 0.89
C PHE A 2 -6.16 -8.99 0.00
N PRO A 3 -5.33 -8.07 0.52
CA PRO A 3 -4.49 -7.26 -0.35
C PRO A 3 -3.63 -8.21 -1.20
N VAL A 4 -3.72 -8.07 -2.52
CA VAL A 4 -2.92 -8.84 -3.46
C VAL A 4 -2.05 -7.90 -4.28
N ILE A 5 -0.74 -8.15 -4.32
CA ILE A 5 0.17 -7.56 -5.32
C ILE A 5 0.63 -8.69 -6.25
N GLN A 6 0.58 -8.43 -7.55
CA GLN A 6 1.11 -9.33 -8.57
C GLN A 6 2.27 -8.66 -9.28
N LEU A 7 3.41 -9.33 -9.35
CA LEU A 7 4.58 -8.90 -10.09
C LEU A 7 4.73 -9.78 -11.31
N PHE A 8 4.82 -9.14 -12.48
CA PHE A 8 4.98 -9.79 -13.76
C PHE A 8 6.39 -9.51 -14.26
N ASP A 9 7.18 -10.56 -14.45
CA ASP A 9 8.47 -10.45 -15.12
C ASP A 9 8.22 -10.45 -16.64
N THR A 10 8.60 -9.36 -17.32
CA THR A 10 8.43 -9.25 -18.77
C THR A 10 9.36 -10.14 -19.56
N ASP A 11 10.51 -10.51 -18.99
CA ASP A 11 11.47 -11.43 -19.60
C ASP A 11 11.06 -12.89 -19.36
N LYS A 12 10.23 -13.13 -18.34
CA LYS A 12 9.68 -14.43 -17.98
C LYS A 12 8.15 -14.37 -17.81
N PRO A 13 7.41 -14.25 -18.92
CA PRO A 13 5.97 -13.94 -18.90
C PRO A 13 5.09 -14.99 -18.20
N ASN A 14 5.62 -16.19 -17.94
CA ASN A 14 4.92 -17.27 -17.24
C ASN A 14 5.23 -17.30 -15.72
N GLU A 15 6.17 -16.49 -15.24
CA GLU A 15 6.48 -16.36 -13.81
C GLU A 15 5.70 -15.17 -13.24
N VAL A 16 4.77 -15.45 -12.33
CA VAL A 16 3.99 -14.43 -11.61
C VAL A 16 4.24 -14.62 -10.12
N VAL A 17 4.81 -13.59 -9.49
CA VAL A 17 4.90 -13.53 -8.02
C VAL A 17 3.61 -12.92 -7.50
N THR A 18 2.87 -13.68 -6.68
CA THR A 18 1.63 -13.22 -6.05
C THR A 18 1.84 -13.08 -4.56
N LEU A 19 1.46 -11.92 -4.02
CA LEU A 19 1.66 -11.56 -2.62
C LEU A 19 0.33 -11.39 -1.93
N GLU A 20 0.09 -12.22 -0.92
CA GLU A 20 -1.09 -12.15 -0.09
C GLU A 20 -0.73 -11.65 1.31
N PHE A 21 -1.33 -10.55 1.72
CA PHE A 21 -1.14 -10.02 3.07
C PHE A 21 -2.17 -10.66 4.01
N GLN A 22 -1.69 -11.41 5.00
CA GLN A 22 -2.57 -11.97 6.02
C GLN A 22 -3.01 -10.87 7.01
N ASP A 23 -4.29 -10.52 6.96
CA ASP A 23 -4.98 -9.98 8.13
C ASP A 23 -6.05 -10.98 8.57
N LYS A 24 -5.90 -11.53 9.79
CA LYS A 24 -6.79 -12.57 10.33
C LYS A 24 -8.14 -12.00 10.78
N GLN A 25 -8.35 -10.68 10.71
CA GLN A 25 -9.58 -10.05 11.18
C GLN A 25 -10.21 -9.16 10.09
N LYS A 26 -11.38 -9.60 9.60
CA LYS A 26 -12.30 -8.90 8.67
C LYS A 26 -12.02 -9.09 7.18
N THR A 27 -12.42 -10.24 6.65
CA THR A 27 -12.85 -10.32 5.25
C THR A 27 -14.26 -9.73 5.12
N PRO A 28 -14.48 -8.63 4.36
CA PRO A 28 -15.83 -8.14 4.10
C PRO A 28 -16.57 -9.14 3.20
N LYS A 29 -17.82 -9.44 3.53
CA LYS A 29 -18.70 -10.21 2.64
C LYS A 29 -18.95 -9.38 1.38
N ILE A 30 -18.48 -9.86 0.23
CA ILE A 30 -18.75 -9.23 -1.06
C ILE A 30 -20.21 -9.52 -1.41
N ASN A 31 -21.06 -8.49 -1.44
CA ASN A 31 -22.44 -8.63 -1.92
C ASN A 31 -22.44 -8.78 -3.44
N ILE A 32 -23.02 -9.88 -3.93
CA ILE A 32 -23.24 -10.15 -5.36
C ILE A 32 -24.27 -9.11 -5.85
N GLY A 33 -23.77 -7.98 -6.36
CA GLY A 33 -24.59 -6.83 -6.78
C GLY A 33 -23.93 -5.47 -6.56
N ALA A 34 -22.84 -5.40 -5.80
CA ALA A 34 -22.14 -4.14 -5.55
C ALA A 34 -21.31 -3.67 -6.76
N ASP A 35 -21.19 -2.35 -6.94
CA ASP A 35 -20.38 -1.67 -7.95
C ASP A 35 -18.91 -2.12 -7.89
N ILE A 36 -18.16 -2.04 -8.99
CA ILE A 36 -16.74 -2.40 -9.07
C ILE A 36 -15.91 -1.71 -7.98
N TRP A 37 -16.32 -0.52 -7.54
CA TRP A 37 -15.72 0.24 -6.44
C TRP A 37 -16.03 -0.32 -5.05
N ASP A 38 -17.16 -1.01 -4.90
CA ASP A 38 -17.51 -1.70 -3.66
C ASP A 38 -16.91 -3.10 -3.55
N ARG A 39 -16.61 -3.72 -4.71
CA ARG A 39 -15.89 -5.00 -4.82
C ARG A 39 -14.38 -4.81 -4.66
N ASN A 40 -13.83 -3.72 -5.21
CA ASN A 40 -12.47 -3.28 -4.92
C ASN A 40 -12.47 -2.58 -3.56
N ILE A 41 -12.35 -3.35 -2.50
CA ILE A 41 -11.74 -2.80 -1.29
C ILE A 41 -10.33 -2.42 -1.73
N THR A 42 -10.11 -1.15 -2.09
CA THR A 42 -8.82 -0.67 -2.59
C THR A 42 -7.80 -0.87 -1.48
N TYR A 43 -7.06 -1.99 -1.51
CA TYR A 43 -6.18 -2.33 -0.42
C TYR A 43 -4.92 -1.46 -0.46
N PHE A 44 -4.31 -1.26 -1.64
CA PHE A 44 -3.20 -0.32 -1.84
C PHE A 44 -3.65 0.90 -2.65
N TYR A 45 -3.36 2.09 -2.12
CA TYR A 45 -3.76 3.39 -2.70
C TYR A 45 -2.74 3.90 -3.73
N LYS A 46 -1.46 3.67 -3.48
CA LYS A 46 -0.34 4.07 -4.33
C LYS A 46 0.79 3.06 -4.21
N MET A 47 1.51 2.86 -5.30
CA MET A 47 2.75 2.10 -5.33
C MET A 47 3.82 2.93 -6.04
N VAL A 48 5.03 2.87 -5.51
CA VAL A 48 6.23 3.41 -6.15
C VAL A 48 7.32 2.36 -6.04
N ALA A 49 8.27 2.40 -6.96
CA ALA A 49 9.35 1.44 -7.00
C ALA A 49 10.68 2.15 -7.20
N SER A 50 11.71 1.53 -6.65
CA SER A 50 13.11 1.84 -6.88
C SER A 50 13.77 0.65 -7.56
N LYS A 51 15.10 0.69 -7.71
CA LYS A 51 15.84 -0.46 -8.24
C LYS A 51 15.76 -1.68 -7.34
N LYS A 52 15.69 -1.51 -6.01
CA LYS A 52 15.77 -2.63 -5.07
C LYS A 52 14.42 -3.07 -4.52
N TYR A 53 13.48 -2.13 -4.38
CA TYR A 53 12.27 -2.37 -3.62
C TYR A 53 11.03 -1.75 -4.26
N ILE A 54 9.89 -2.34 -3.96
CA ILE A 54 8.57 -1.78 -4.19
C ILE A 54 8.03 -1.29 -2.85
N TYR A 55 7.42 -0.09 -2.87
CA TYR A 55 6.77 0.52 -1.72
C TYR A 55 5.29 0.68 -2.02
N ALA A 56 4.44 0.08 -1.19
CA ALA A 56 3.00 0.07 -1.39
C ALA A 56 2.30 0.73 -0.19
N LEU A 57 1.61 1.84 -0.45
CA LEU A 57 0.82 2.58 0.54
C LEU A 57 -0.55 1.93 0.70
N TYR A 58 -0.90 1.55 1.93
CA TYR A 58 -2.23 1.08 2.30
C TYR A 58 -2.77 1.73 3.57
N HIS A 59 -4.09 1.79 3.67
CA HIS A 59 -4.83 2.42 4.76
C HIS A 59 -5.56 1.39 5.64
N GLY A 60 -5.57 0.12 5.25
CA GLY A 60 -6.25 -0.98 5.98
C GLY A 60 -7.78 -0.94 5.92
N GLU A 61 -8.37 0.08 5.30
CA GLU A 61 -9.82 0.27 5.17
C GLU A 61 -10.18 0.86 3.80
N LYS A 62 -11.47 0.81 3.40
CA LYS A 62 -11.91 1.43 2.14
C LYS A 62 -11.64 2.95 2.18
N TYR A 63 -11.28 3.52 1.03
CA TYR A 63 -10.96 4.94 0.88
C TYR A 63 -11.95 5.89 1.56
N GLN A 64 -13.26 5.68 1.38
CA GLN A 64 -14.29 6.54 1.98
C GLN A 64 -14.27 6.52 3.53
N TYR A 65 -14.00 5.35 4.14
CA TYR A 65 -13.87 5.24 5.59
C TYR A 65 -12.56 5.84 6.08
N ALA A 66 -11.46 5.59 5.36
CA ALA A 66 -10.16 6.16 5.67
C ALA A 66 -10.20 7.70 5.63
N MET A 67 -10.84 8.29 4.62
CA MET A 67 -11.02 9.74 4.48
C MET A 67 -11.90 10.33 5.59
N ARG A 68 -12.96 9.64 6.02
CA ARG A 68 -13.79 10.11 7.15
C ARG A 68 -13.03 10.02 8.48
N LYS A 69 -12.28 8.95 8.72
CA LYS A 69 -11.47 8.81 9.94
C LYS A 69 -10.26 9.73 9.97
N SER A 70 -9.67 10.08 8.83
CA SER A 70 -8.57 11.05 8.82
C SER A 70 -9.01 12.41 9.34
N GLN A 71 -10.29 12.78 9.16
CA GLN A 71 -10.88 14.00 9.71
C GLN A 71 -11.00 13.98 11.24
N THR A 72 -10.97 12.80 11.89
CA THR A 72 -11.00 12.69 13.36
C THR A 72 -9.62 12.77 14.01
N GLY A 73 -8.55 12.95 13.21
CA GLY A 73 -7.18 13.16 13.69
C GLY A 73 -6.43 11.91 14.15
N HIS A 74 -7.08 10.75 14.18
CA HIS A 74 -6.48 9.48 14.62
C HIS A 74 -6.53 8.45 13.48
N PHE A 75 -5.58 8.56 12.55
CA PHE A 75 -5.49 7.66 11.40
C PHE A 75 -4.06 7.16 11.18
N PHE A 76 -3.93 5.88 10.87
CA PHE A 76 -2.64 5.28 10.52
C PHE A 76 -2.62 4.89 9.04
N SER A 77 -1.60 5.38 8.34
CA SER A 77 -1.21 4.84 7.05
C SER A 77 -0.06 3.86 7.22
N TYR A 78 0.01 2.91 6.31
CA TYR A 78 1.06 1.90 6.30
C TYR A 78 1.74 1.87 4.94
N ILE A 79 3.06 1.73 4.93
CA ILE A 79 3.85 1.60 3.72
C ILE A 79 4.59 0.27 3.80
N VAL A 80 4.22 -0.69 2.95
CA VAL A 80 4.93 -1.97 2.84
C VAL A 80 6.11 -1.78 1.92
N LYS A 81 7.31 -2.11 2.38
CA LYS A 81 8.54 -2.27 1.59
C LYS A 81 8.73 -3.75 1.28
N MET A 82 8.86 -4.09 0.01
CA MET A 82 9.08 -5.46 -0.45
C MET A 82 10.17 -5.52 -1.51
N ASP A 83 10.88 -6.64 -1.59
CA ASP A 83 11.79 -6.90 -2.70
C ASP A 83 11.00 -7.31 -3.97
N TRP A 84 11.71 -7.38 -5.10
CA TRP A 84 11.12 -7.79 -6.39
C TRP A 84 10.71 -9.26 -6.47
N ASN A 85 11.14 -10.09 -5.51
CA ASN A 85 10.66 -11.46 -5.33
C ASN A 85 9.40 -11.50 -4.45
N GLY A 86 8.92 -10.34 -4.00
CA GLY A 86 7.75 -10.17 -3.18
C GLY A 86 7.98 -10.35 -1.68
N ASN A 87 9.19 -10.63 -1.20
CA ASN A 87 9.40 -10.76 0.23
C ASN A 87 9.15 -9.40 0.91
N VAL A 88 8.27 -9.38 1.92
CA VAL A 88 8.05 -8.19 2.74
C VAL A 88 9.29 -7.96 3.60
N VAL A 89 9.99 -6.86 3.34
CA VAL A 89 11.22 -6.48 4.03
C VAL A 89 10.89 -5.64 5.26
N ASN A 90 9.92 -4.74 5.16
CA ASN A 90 9.50 -3.88 6.26
C ASN A 90 8.09 -3.33 6.06
N THR A 91 7.44 -2.90 7.14
CA THR A 91 6.19 -2.16 7.10
C THR A 91 6.31 -0.92 7.98
N PHE A 92 6.30 0.25 7.36
CA PHE A 92 6.30 1.53 8.08
C PHE A 92 4.88 1.89 8.51
N LYS A 93 4.67 2.17 9.80
CA LYS A 93 3.40 2.65 10.34
C LYS A 93 3.50 4.15 10.62
N VAL A 94 2.68 4.95 9.96
CA VAL A 94 2.70 6.42 10.05
C VAL A 94 1.38 6.89 10.66
N ASN A 95 1.44 7.64 11.77
CA ASN A 95 0.27 8.19 12.46
C ASN A 95 -0.32 9.44 11.75
N LYS A 96 -0.49 9.33 10.43
CA LYS A 96 -1.09 10.34 9.56
C LYS A 96 -1.80 9.66 8.40
N TYR A 97 -2.79 10.35 7.83
CA TYR A 97 -3.35 9.98 6.55
C TYR A 97 -2.42 10.43 5.43
N LEU A 98 -1.84 9.47 4.69
CA LEU A 98 -0.96 9.74 3.57
C LEU A 98 -1.73 9.64 2.26
N GLN A 99 -1.54 10.62 1.38
CA GLN A 99 -2.16 10.69 0.06
C GLN A 99 -1.22 10.18 -1.04
N CYS A 100 0.09 10.37 -0.91
CA CYS A 100 1.03 9.80 -1.84
C CYS A 100 2.36 9.48 -1.18
N ILE A 101 3.13 8.65 -1.89
CA ILE A 101 4.49 8.29 -1.56
C ILE A 101 5.36 8.44 -2.82
N GLY A 102 6.65 8.63 -2.61
CA GLY A 102 7.70 8.64 -3.62
C GLY A 102 8.98 8.10 -3.01
N VAL A 103 9.87 7.53 -3.82
CA VAL A 103 11.18 7.06 -3.38
C VAL A 103 12.23 7.64 -4.30
N ASP A 104 13.40 8.02 -3.76
CA ASP A 104 14.51 8.47 -4.58
C ASP A 104 15.16 7.29 -5.33
N ASN A 105 15.88 7.60 -6.41
CA ASN A 105 16.49 6.58 -7.27
C ASN A 105 17.57 5.73 -6.55
N GLU A 106 18.10 6.22 -5.43
CA GLU A 106 19.15 5.55 -4.65
C GLU A 106 18.62 4.80 -3.41
N ASP A 107 17.30 4.74 -3.20
CA ASP A 107 16.67 4.09 -2.03
C ASP A 107 17.11 4.67 -0.68
N ARG A 108 17.46 5.96 -0.62
CA ARG A 108 17.88 6.64 0.60
C ARG A 108 16.72 7.32 1.31
N PHE A 109 15.74 7.81 0.54
CA PHE A 109 14.65 8.62 1.02
C PHE A 109 13.31 8.11 0.50
N LEU A 110 12.46 7.70 1.44
CA LEU A 110 11.04 7.56 1.20
C LEU A 110 10.37 8.89 1.54
N ILE A 111 9.68 9.47 0.57
CA ILE A 111 8.95 10.73 0.70
C ILE A 111 7.46 10.40 0.74
N ALA A 112 6.70 11.05 1.62
CA ALA A 112 5.25 10.95 1.66
C ALA A 112 4.60 12.33 1.74
N PHE A 113 3.33 12.42 1.36
CA PHE A 113 2.55 13.64 1.46
C PHE A 113 1.25 13.37 2.22
N ASP A 114 0.96 14.17 3.25
CA ASP A 114 -0.25 14.02 4.07
C ASP A 114 -1.44 14.88 3.59
N GLY A 115 -1.27 15.62 2.49
CA GLY A 115 -2.25 16.61 2.01
C GLY A 115 -1.86 18.05 2.34
N ASN A 116 -1.02 18.26 3.35
CA ASN A 116 -0.56 19.58 3.78
C ASN A 116 0.97 19.71 3.74
N ASN A 117 1.69 18.65 4.14
CA ASN A 117 3.13 18.64 4.30
C ASN A 117 3.75 17.43 3.62
N PHE A 118 4.97 17.62 3.12
CA PHE A 118 5.85 16.53 2.77
C PHE A 118 6.57 16.00 4.01
N LEU A 119 6.64 14.69 4.11
CA LEU A 119 7.35 13.92 5.12
C LEU A 119 8.47 13.17 4.41
N TYR A 120 9.65 13.07 5.02
CA TYR A 120 10.74 12.24 4.51
C TYR A 120 11.18 11.26 5.59
N PHE A 121 11.46 10.03 5.18
CA PHE A 121 11.94 8.96 6.03
C PHE A 121 13.29 8.50 5.48
N THR A 122 14.32 8.54 6.31
CA THR A 122 15.56 7.80 6.04
C THR A 122 15.36 6.37 6.50
N HIS A 123 15.63 5.40 5.65
CA HIS A 123 15.56 3.99 6.02
C HIS A 123 16.83 3.24 5.60
N PRO A 124 17.32 2.28 6.40
CA PRO A 124 18.39 1.40 5.99
C PRO A 124 18.00 0.48 4.82
#